data_AF-A0A8J1TK33-F1
#
_entry.id   AF-A0A8J1TK33-F1
#
_cell.length_a   1.000
_cell.length_b   1.000
_cell.length_c   1.000
_cell.angle_alpha   90.00
_cell.angle_beta   90.00
_cell.angle_gamma   90.00
#
_symmetry.space_group_name_H-M   'P 1'
#
loop_
_entity.id
_entity.type
_entity.pdbx_description
1 polymer ?
#
loop_
_entity_poly.entity_id
_entity_poly.type
_entity_poly.pdbx_seq_one_letter_code
_entity_poly.pdbx_strand_id
1 'polypeptide(L)'
;MELGIRVKLYICCVGFLSIIIYITKEYGLSAWSTLPLLVPAVCAAACVDMLCKDPSPSHTMGSVMRQYIFERILRGVVPFFYSSIINADPRKVQEEILMKLIDTNKNTQYGKDHNFSSMKTPEDFIRMHPVTKYDHFESYFDRVIEGEDNVIVANSKADYIVLSSGTTGNNKKYPVSFTGGHRIGLPIAIRDLFTVYLSMRRKYVPKLTLHRSLDVTIMNEPIITKKGIPMGGVVGRAKFLLPGSAAPNCILEVLTQDEALYLYALYGLRESKLNNIVLGLATIALRFFQTIE
;
A
#
# COMPACT_ATOMS: atom_id res chain seq x y z
N MET A 1 15.60 30.48 14.43
CA MET A 1 16.21 29.72 13.32
C MET A 1 16.04 28.24 13.65
N GLU A 2 15.11 27.54 13.03
CA GLU A 2 15.00 26.10 13.26
C GLU A 2 16.26 25.40 12.73
N LEU A 3 16.93 24.59 13.55
CA LEU A 3 18.04 23.78 13.08
C LEU A 3 17.58 22.84 11.97
N GLY A 4 18.28 22.87 10.83
CA GLY A 4 18.04 21.95 9.73
C GLY A 4 18.22 20.49 10.15
N ILE A 5 17.51 19.58 9.48
CA ILE A 5 17.46 18.16 9.87
C ILE A 5 18.84 17.49 9.95
N ARG A 6 19.77 17.86 9.05
CA ARG A 6 21.14 17.34 9.06
C ARG A 6 21.90 17.74 10.33
N VAL A 7 21.71 18.97 10.81
CA VAL A 7 22.33 19.44 12.06
C VAL A 7 21.72 18.71 13.25
N LYS A 8 20.40 18.52 13.26
CA LYS A 8 19.73 17.74 14.32
C LYS A 8 20.22 16.28 14.37
N LEU A 9 20.39 15.64 13.22
CA LEU A 9 20.93 14.27 13.12
C LEU A 9 22.39 14.19 13.58
N TYR A 10 23.20 15.20 13.23
CA TYR A 10 24.59 15.30 13.69
C TYR A 10 24.67 15.43 15.22
N ILE A 11 23.86 16.33 15.81
CA ILE A 11 23.78 16.49 17.27
C ILE A 11 23.35 15.19 17.95
N CYS A 12 22.33 14.50 17.41
CA CYS A 12 21.93 13.18 17.92
C CYS A 12 23.08 12.17 17.86
N CYS A 13 23.80 12.09 16.73
CA CYS A 13 24.94 11.19 16.56
C CYS A 13 26.02 11.47 17.61
N VAL A 14 26.41 12.74 17.78
CA VAL A 14 27.43 13.14 18.77
C VAL A 14 26.94 12.83 20.19
N GLY A 15 25.66 13.08 20.49
CA GLY A 15 25.06 12.73 21.78
C GLY A 15 25.17 11.24 22.11
N PHE A 16 24.86 10.35 21.16
CA PHE A 16 25.01 8.91 21.36
C PHE A 16 26.48 8.48 21.49
N LEU A 17 27.39 9.07 20.72
CA LEU A 17 28.83 8.82 20.87
C LEU A 17 29.35 9.25 22.25
N SER A 18 28.89 10.39 22.79
CA SER A 18 29.23 10.84 24.13
C SER A 18 28.73 9.88 25.22
N ILE A 19 27.53 9.31 25.04
CA ILE A 19 26.98 8.28 25.95
C ILE A 19 27.85 7.01 25.91
N ILE A 20 28.29 6.59 24.74
CA ILE A 20 29.20 5.43 24.58
C ILE A 20 30.50 5.68 25.34
N ILE A 21 31.11 6.86 25.18
CA ILE A 21 32.35 7.23 25.87
C ILE A 21 32.15 7.22 27.39
N TYR A 22 31.04 7.79 27.87
CA TYR A 22 30.70 7.83 29.28
C TYR A 22 30.56 6.43 29.89
N ILE A 23 29.72 5.57 29.30
CA ILE A 23 29.50 4.19 29.77
C ILE A 23 30.81 3.39 29.76
N THR A 24 31.61 3.53 28.70
CA THR A 24 32.90 2.85 28.57
C THR A 24 33.88 3.25 29.67
N LYS A 25 33.87 4.54 30.06
CA LYS A 25 34.74 5.08 31.10
C LYS A 25 34.29 4.70 32.51
N GLU A 26 32.98 4.62 32.75
CA GLU A 26 32.41 4.36 34.09
C GLU A 26 32.37 2.88 34.46
N TYR A 27 32.08 1.97 33.51
CA TYR A 27 31.82 0.56 33.82
C TYR A 27 32.92 -0.42 33.38
N GLY A 28 33.93 0.02 32.61
CA GLY A 28 34.94 -0.85 32.01
C GLY A 28 34.37 -1.81 30.95
N LEU A 29 35.23 -2.48 30.18
CA LEU A 29 34.82 -3.37 29.07
C LEU A 29 34.92 -4.86 29.47
N SER A 30 33.90 -5.38 30.15
CA SER A 30 33.63 -6.83 30.28
C SER A 30 32.50 -7.28 29.34
N ALA A 31 32.41 -8.57 28.98
CA ALA A 31 31.39 -9.05 28.02
C ALA A 31 29.94 -8.66 28.41
N TRP A 32 29.60 -8.68 29.69
CA TRP A 32 28.29 -8.28 30.23
C TRP A 32 28.06 -6.77 30.28
N SER A 33 29.12 -5.96 30.26
CA SER A 33 29.06 -4.48 30.21
C SER A 33 28.92 -3.90 28.80
N THR A 34 28.90 -4.75 27.75
CA THR A 34 28.72 -4.29 26.36
C THR A 34 27.26 -4.13 25.94
N LEU A 35 26.33 -4.76 26.66
CA LEU A 35 24.89 -4.68 26.38
C LEU A 35 24.35 -3.22 26.47
N PRO A 36 24.75 -2.40 27.46
CA PRO A 36 24.41 -0.98 27.51
C PRO A 36 24.98 -0.14 26.37
N LEU A 37 26.06 -0.59 25.71
CA LEU A 37 26.67 0.13 24.58
C LEU A 37 25.98 -0.16 23.25
N LEU A 38 25.27 -1.30 23.13
CA LEU A 38 24.60 -1.70 21.90
C LEU A 38 23.55 -0.70 21.44
N VAL A 39 22.69 -0.24 22.35
CA VAL A 39 21.60 0.69 21.99
C VAL A 39 22.16 2.04 21.50
N PRO A 40 23.04 2.74 22.23
CA PRO A 40 23.67 3.96 21.74
C PRO A 40 24.46 3.76 20.45
N ALA A 41 25.18 2.65 20.29
CA ALA A 41 25.95 2.36 19.08
C ALA A 41 25.05 2.18 17.86
N VAL A 42 23.95 1.44 17.99
CA VAL A 42 22.94 1.29 16.93
C VAL A 42 22.30 2.64 16.59
N CYS A 43 21.97 3.44 17.60
CA CYS A 43 21.41 4.78 17.38
C CYS A 43 22.40 5.73 16.68
N ALA A 44 23.67 5.73 17.06
CA ALA A 44 24.72 6.50 16.40
C ALA A 44 24.90 6.06 14.95
N ALA A 45 25.01 4.74 14.71
CA ALA A 45 25.13 4.17 13.37
C ALA A 45 23.91 4.51 12.49
N ALA A 46 22.69 4.48 13.05
CA ALA A 46 21.49 4.89 12.34
C ALA A 46 21.51 6.39 11.99
N CYS A 47 21.99 7.25 12.89
CA CYS A 47 22.15 8.68 12.61
C CYS A 47 23.15 8.93 11.46
N VAL A 48 24.29 8.23 11.47
CA VAL A 48 25.30 8.30 10.40
C VAL A 48 24.72 7.79 9.08
N ASP A 49 24.06 6.64 9.07
CA ASP A 49 23.43 6.08 7.86
C ASP A 49 22.34 7.02 7.30
N MET A 50 21.53 7.63 8.17
CA MET A 50 20.56 8.65 7.76
C MET A 50 21.23 9.87 7.13
N LEU A 51 22.35 10.36 7.71
CA LEU A 51 23.11 11.49 7.14
C LEU A 51 23.69 11.16 5.76
N CYS A 52 24.20 9.95 5.56
CA CYS A 52 24.75 9.48 4.28
C CYS A 52 23.69 9.37 3.17
N LYS A 53 22.41 9.29 3.53
CA LYS A 53 21.27 9.19 2.59
C LYS A 53 20.71 10.55 2.17
N ASP A 54 21.38 11.65 2.53
CA ASP A 54 21.05 13.03 2.15
C ASP A 54 19.56 13.37 2.34
N PRO A 55 19.04 13.44 3.59
CA PRO A 55 17.61 13.67 3.82
C PRO A 55 17.17 15.06 3.35
N SER A 56 15.97 15.15 2.78
CA SER A 56 15.37 16.44 2.39
C SER A 56 15.31 17.42 3.57
N PRO A 57 15.59 18.72 3.37
CA PRO A 57 15.59 19.72 4.45
C PRO A 57 14.25 19.85 5.18
N SER A 58 13.14 19.55 4.52
CA SER A 58 11.78 19.61 5.05
C SER A 58 11.45 18.51 6.08
N HIS A 59 12.36 17.58 6.32
CA HIS A 59 12.14 16.54 7.33
C HIS A 59 12.13 17.10 8.75
N THR A 60 11.13 16.66 9.52
CA THR A 60 11.24 16.59 10.98
C THR A 60 11.97 15.31 11.38
N MET A 61 12.54 15.28 12.59
CA MET A 61 13.22 14.09 13.13
C MET A 61 12.32 12.84 13.09
N GLY A 62 11.06 13.00 13.50
CA GLY A 62 10.08 11.90 13.43
C GLY A 62 9.81 11.44 12.00
N SER A 63 9.71 12.37 11.04
CA SER A 63 9.42 12.00 9.64
C SER A 63 10.58 11.26 8.96
N VAL A 64 11.83 11.71 9.17
CA VAL A 64 13.02 11.04 8.59
C VAL A 64 13.21 9.67 9.21
N MET A 65 13.00 9.54 10.53
CA MET A 65 13.09 8.26 11.23
C MET A 65 12.03 7.27 10.73
N ARG A 66 10.78 7.71 10.55
CA ARG A 66 9.71 6.87 9.99
C ARG A 66 10.02 6.39 8.57
N GLN A 67 10.46 7.30 7.69
CA GLN A 67 10.85 6.93 6.32
C GLN A 67 12.04 5.97 6.32
N TYR A 68 13.06 6.25 7.13
CA TYR A 68 14.25 5.40 7.26
C TYR A 68 13.90 3.99 7.71
N ILE A 69 13.12 3.85 8.79
CA ILE A 69 12.69 2.55 9.31
C ILE A 69 11.84 1.81 8.27
N PHE A 70 10.88 2.49 7.66
CA PHE A 70 10.01 1.92 6.63
C PHE A 70 10.84 1.35 5.46
N GLU A 71 11.76 2.14 4.92
CA GLU A 71 12.64 1.72 3.83
C GLU A 71 13.58 0.58 4.23
N ARG A 72 14.11 0.58 5.46
CA ARG A 72 14.96 -0.52 5.96
C ARG A 72 14.18 -1.82 6.13
N ILE A 73 12.97 -1.75 6.68
CA ILE A 73 12.07 -2.91 6.81
C ILE A 73 11.75 -3.46 5.42
N LEU A 74 11.34 -2.60 4.48
CA LEU A 74 11.07 -3.03 3.11
C LEU A 74 12.29 -3.73 2.51
N ARG A 75 13.50 -3.15 2.58
CA ARG A 75 14.71 -3.80 2.02
C ARG A 75 15.05 -5.15 2.65
N GLY A 76 14.75 -5.35 3.93
CA GLY A 76 15.01 -6.62 4.61
C GLY A 76 13.94 -7.69 4.32
N VAL A 77 12.66 -7.29 4.35
CA VAL A 77 11.52 -8.18 4.25
C VAL A 77 11.23 -8.58 2.80
N VAL A 78 11.29 -7.62 1.89
CA VAL A 78 10.88 -7.78 0.50
C VAL A 78 11.64 -8.90 -0.25
N PRO A 79 12.98 -9.04 -0.14
CA PRO A 79 13.71 -10.13 -0.79
C PRO A 79 13.28 -11.53 -0.33
N PHE A 80 12.88 -11.68 0.93
CA PHE A 80 12.43 -12.94 1.50
C PHE A 80 11.11 -13.40 0.87
N PHE A 81 10.17 -12.47 0.67
CA PHE A 81 8.91 -12.78 -0.03
C PHE A 81 9.12 -12.95 -1.54
N TYR A 82 10.00 -12.16 -2.13
CA TYR A 82 10.24 -12.18 -3.57
C TYR A 82 10.83 -13.50 -4.07
N SER A 83 11.78 -14.09 -3.33
CA SER A 83 12.34 -15.38 -3.69
C SER A 83 11.27 -16.48 -3.68
N SER A 84 10.35 -16.44 -2.73
CA SER A 84 9.21 -17.36 -2.69
C SER A 84 8.26 -17.18 -3.88
N ILE A 85 8.07 -15.95 -4.37
CA ILE A 85 7.17 -15.67 -5.51
C ILE A 85 7.81 -16.09 -6.83
N ILE A 86 9.08 -15.76 -7.07
CA ILE A 86 9.75 -16.07 -8.34
C ILE A 86 10.02 -17.55 -8.52
N ASN A 87 10.32 -18.26 -7.43
CA ASN A 87 10.62 -19.68 -7.49
C ASN A 87 9.35 -20.55 -7.41
N ALA A 88 8.16 -19.96 -7.24
CA ALA A 88 6.92 -20.71 -7.25
C ALA A 88 6.58 -21.18 -8.67
N ASP A 89 6.02 -22.39 -8.78
CA ASP A 89 5.40 -22.84 -10.01
C ASP A 89 4.04 -22.14 -10.17
N PRO A 90 3.89 -21.21 -11.14
CA PRO A 90 2.66 -20.43 -11.28
C PRO A 90 1.45 -21.32 -11.59
N ARG A 91 1.66 -22.45 -12.29
CA ARG A 91 0.58 -23.37 -12.64
C ARG A 91 0.01 -24.02 -11.39
N LYS A 92 0.88 -24.63 -10.60
CA LYS A 92 0.49 -25.28 -9.34
C LYS A 92 -0.21 -24.31 -8.38
N VAL A 93 0.31 -23.10 -8.25
CA VAL A 93 -0.29 -22.06 -7.39
C VAL A 93 -1.70 -21.68 -7.88
N GLN A 94 -1.90 -21.51 -9.19
CA GLN A 94 -3.23 -21.19 -9.73
C GLN A 94 -4.23 -22.34 -9.53
N GLU A 95 -3.79 -23.59 -9.74
CA GLU A 95 -4.62 -24.79 -9.51
C GLU A 95 -5.05 -24.90 -8.03
N GLU A 96 -4.13 -24.69 -7.09
CA GLU A 96 -4.42 -24.67 -5.66
C GLU A 96 -5.41 -23.56 -5.28
N ILE A 97 -5.21 -22.34 -5.82
CA ILE A 97 -6.11 -21.21 -5.59
C ILE A 97 -7.52 -21.50 -6.13
N LEU A 98 -7.62 -22.00 -7.37
CA LEU A 98 -8.89 -22.35 -8.00
C LEU A 98 -9.65 -23.39 -7.17
N MET A 99 -8.99 -24.49 -6.82
CA MET A 99 -9.64 -25.57 -6.06
C MET A 99 -10.07 -25.10 -4.66
N LYS A 100 -9.26 -24.26 -4.02
CA LYS A 100 -9.63 -23.62 -2.75
C LYS A 100 -10.86 -22.72 -2.90
N LEU A 101 -10.94 -21.91 -3.95
CA LEU A 101 -12.08 -21.03 -4.20
C LEU A 101 -13.36 -21.83 -4.48
N ILE A 102 -13.28 -22.89 -5.27
CA ILE A 102 -14.41 -23.80 -5.54
C ILE A 102 -14.89 -24.43 -4.24
N ASP A 103 -13.99 -25.02 -3.45
CA ASP A 103 -14.35 -25.70 -2.21
C ASP A 103 -14.94 -24.74 -1.16
N THR A 104 -14.33 -23.56 -1.03
CA THR A 104 -14.81 -22.51 -0.10
C THR A 104 -16.22 -22.04 -0.47
N ASN A 105 -16.51 -21.91 -1.76
CA ASN A 105 -17.76 -21.32 -2.23
C ASN A 105 -18.83 -22.36 -2.62
N LYS A 106 -18.57 -23.67 -2.49
CA LYS A 106 -19.48 -24.73 -2.95
C LYS A 106 -20.88 -24.69 -2.32
N ASN A 107 -21.00 -24.14 -1.11
CA ASN A 107 -22.26 -24.04 -0.37
C ASN A 107 -22.99 -22.71 -0.58
N THR A 108 -22.41 -21.77 -1.32
CA THR A 108 -23.08 -20.53 -1.73
C THR A 108 -24.20 -20.84 -2.73
N GLN A 109 -25.12 -19.89 -2.92
CA GLN A 109 -26.16 -20.05 -3.95
C GLN A 109 -25.55 -20.29 -5.33
N TYR A 110 -24.58 -19.46 -5.74
CA TYR A 110 -23.86 -19.61 -7.00
C TYR A 110 -23.13 -20.96 -7.11
N GLY A 111 -22.49 -21.40 -6.03
CA GLY A 111 -21.81 -22.69 -5.99
C GLY A 111 -22.75 -23.88 -6.17
N LYS A 112 -23.98 -23.79 -5.64
CA LYS A 112 -25.03 -24.80 -5.86
C LYS A 112 -25.56 -24.76 -7.28
N ASP A 113 -25.86 -23.58 -7.80
CA ASP A 113 -26.40 -23.37 -9.16
C ASP A 113 -25.43 -23.88 -10.24
N HIS A 114 -24.12 -23.84 -9.96
CA HIS A 114 -23.05 -24.34 -10.84
C HIS A 114 -22.40 -25.65 -10.37
N ASN A 115 -22.99 -26.34 -9.40
CA ASN A 115 -22.58 -27.66 -8.92
C ASN A 115 -21.09 -27.79 -8.53
N PHE A 116 -20.54 -26.77 -7.86
CA PHE A 116 -19.14 -26.71 -7.40
C PHE A 116 -18.76 -27.90 -6.50
N SER A 117 -19.72 -28.47 -5.77
CA SER A 117 -19.49 -29.65 -4.92
C SER A 117 -19.02 -30.89 -5.70
N SER A 118 -19.36 -30.97 -7.00
CA SER A 118 -18.96 -32.06 -7.90
C SER A 118 -17.60 -31.86 -8.55
N MET A 119 -17.10 -30.63 -8.62
CA MET A 119 -15.81 -30.30 -9.25
C MET A 119 -14.66 -30.69 -8.31
N LYS A 120 -13.77 -31.58 -8.76
CA LYS A 120 -12.62 -32.07 -7.98
C LYS A 120 -11.28 -31.72 -8.62
N THR A 121 -11.29 -31.30 -9.87
CA THR A 121 -10.11 -30.95 -10.65
C THR A 121 -10.31 -29.62 -11.39
N PRO A 122 -9.23 -28.91 -11.75
CA PRO A 122 -9.30 -27.76 -12.64
C PRO A 122 -10.01 -28.06 -13.96
N GLU A 123 -9.84 -29.27 -14.49
CA GLU A 123 -10.48 -29.75 -15.72
C GLU A 123 -12.00 -29.87 -15.57
N ASP A 124 -12.50 -30.24 -14.39
CA ASP A 124 -13.93 -30.24 -14.11
C ASP A 124 -14.50 -28.83 -14.19
N PHE A 125 -13.82 -27.84 -13.61
CA PHE A 125 -14.23 -26.44 -13.69
C PHE A 125 -14.28 -25.95 -15.15
N ILE A 126 -13.22 -26.21 -15.93
CA ILE A 126 -13.17 -25.83 -17.35
C ILE A 126 -14.30 -26.47 -18.16
N ARG A 127 -14.65 -27.73 -17.85
CA ARG A 127 -15.69 -28.47 -18.57
C ARG A 127 -17.11 -28.05 -18.17
N MET A 128 -17.32 -27.74 -16.89
CA MET A 128 -18.65 -27.54 -16.31
C MET A 128 -19.05 -26.06 -16.17
N HIS A 129 -18.10 -25.15 -16.02
CA HIS A 129 -18.36 -23.73 -15.85
C HIS A 129 -18.10 -22.97 -17.17
N PRO A 130 -19.11 -22.30 -17.76
CA PRO A 130 -18.93 -21.57 -19.00
C PRO A 130 -18.12 -20.29 -18.79
N VAL A 131 -17.50 -19.77 -19.85
CA VAL A 131 -16.94 -18.41 -19.82
C VAL A 131 -18.09 -17.40 -19.78
N THR A 132 -18.13 -16.56 -18.75
CA THR A 132 -19.25 -15.65 -18.47
C THR A 132 -18.89 -14.17 -18.63
N LYS A 133 -19.91 -13.32 -18.63
CA LYS A 133 -19.82 -11.84 -18.63
C LYS A 133 -20.50 -11.28 -17.37
N TYR A 134 -20.43 -9.97 -17.16
CA TYR A 134 -21.01 -9.29 -15.98
C TYR A 134 -22.49 -9.64 -15.76
N ASP A 135 -23.29 -9.67 -16.82
CA ASP A 135 -24.74 -9.92 -16.77
C ASP A 135 -25.08 -11.29 -16.17
N HIS A 136 -24.15 -12.26 -16.23
CA HIS A 136 -24.27 -13.57 -15.57
C HIS A 136 -24.30 -13.45 -14.04
N PHE A 137 -23.63 -12.43 -13.51
CA PHE A 137 -23.46 -12.23 -12.07
C PHE A 137 -24.35 -11.12 -11.51
N GLU A 138 -24.95 -10.28 -12.36
CA GLU A 138 -25.65 -9.06 -11.96
C GLU A 138 -26.75 -9.35 -10.91
N SER A 139 -27.59 -10.35 -11.14
CA SER A 139 -28.64 -10.73 -10.19
C SER A 139 -28.09 -11.22 -8.84
N TYR A 140 -26.96 -11.93 -8.84
CA TYR A 140 -26.28 -12.35 -7.62
C TYR A 140 -25.67 -11.15 -6.89
N PHE A 141 -25.08 -10.20 -7.63
CA PHE A 141 -24.51 -8.98 -7.05
C PHE A 141 -25.59 -8.10 -6.42
N ASP A 142 -26.72 -7.92 -7.08
CA ASP A 142 -27.85 -7.15 -6.54
C ASP A 142 -28.36 -7.75 -5.24
N ARG A 143 -28.49 -9.07 -5.15
CA ARG A 143 -28.85 -9.77 -3.90
C ARG A 143 -27.85 -9.52 -2.79
N VAL A 144 -26.55 -9.58 -3.08
CA VAL A 144 -25.50 -9.26 -2.10
C VAL A 144 -25.58 -7.80 -1.66
N ILE A 145 -25.85 -6.87 -2.58
CA ILE A 145 -26.02 -5.44 -2.30
C ILE A 145 -27.27 -5.19 -1.43
N GLU A 146 -28.34 -5.96 -1.61
CA GLU A 146 -29.55 -5.92 -0.78
C GLU A 146 -29.36 -6.55 0.62
N GLY A 147 -28.19 -7.16 0.87
CA GLY A 147 -27.78 -7.69 2.17
C GLY A 147 -27.97 -9.20 2.31
N GLU A 148 -28.18 -9.93 1.21
CA GLU A 148 -28.25 -11.38 1.25
C GLU A 148 -26.86 -12.01 1.37
N ASP A 149 -26.68 -12.80 2.43
CA ASP A 149 -25.43 -13.49 2.74
C ASP A 149 -25.30 -14.81 1.93
N ASN A 150 -24.06 -15.28 1.73
CA ASN A 150 -23.74 -16.57 1.07
C ASN A 150 -24.32 -16.74 -0.35
N VAL A 151 -24.51 -15.64 -1.09
CA VAL A 151 -25.00 -15.70 -2.48
C VAL A 151 -23.91 -16.16 -3.45
N ILE A 152 -22.77 -15.47 -3.51
CA ILE A 152 -21.68 -15.77 -4.46
C ILE A 152 -20.33 -16.06 -3.79
N VAL A 153 -20.03 -15.38 -2.69
CA VAL A 153 -18.82 -15.60 -1.90
C VAL A 153 -19.22 -16.01 -0.49
N ALA A 154 -18.67 -17.13 -0.02
CA ALA A 154 -18.96 -17.64 1.32
C ALA A 154 -18.47 -16.67 2.40
N ASN A 155 -19.26 -16.51 3.47
CA ASN A 155 -18.94 -15.69 4.64
C ASN A 155 -18.49 -14.26 4.29
N SER A 156 -19.11 -13.66 3.27
CA SER A 156 -18.76 -12.34 2.76
C SER A 156 -19.99 -11.44 2.71
N LYS A 157 -19.84 -10.21 3.19
CA LYS A 157 -20.83 -9.13 3.06
C LYS A 157 -20.32 -8.07 2.10
N ALA A 158 -21.23 -7.30 1.49
CA ALA A 158 -20.84 -6.11 0.73
C ALA A 158 -20.47 -4.98 1.69
N ASP A 159 -19.19 -4.91 2.06
CA ASP A 159 -18.65 -3.79 2.85
C ASP A 159 -18.40 -2.55 1.96
N TYR A 160 -18.23 -2.76 0.66
CA TYR A 160 -18.07 -1.72 -0.35
C TYR A 160 -18.54 -2.22 -1.71
N ILE A 161 -18.91 -1.28 -2.59
CA ILE A 161 -19.26 -1.59 -3.97
C ILE A 161 -18.28 -0.86 -4.88
N VAL A 162 -17.46 -1.62 -5.59
CA VAL A 162 -16.57 -1.07 -6.60
C VAL A 162 -17.36 -0.78 -7.86
N LEU A 163 -17.27 0.45 -8.34
CA LEU A 163 -17.80 0.86 -9.62
C LEU A 163 -16.73 0.69 -10.71
N SER A 164 -17.06 0.00 -11.80
CA SER A 164 -16.22 0.06 -13.00
C SER A 164 -16.18 1.47 -13.55
N SER A 165 -15.07 1.87 -14.17
CA SER A 165 -14.88 3.17 -14.86
C SER A 165 -15.70 3.32 -16.16
N GLY A 166 -16.88 2.70 -16.24
CA GLY A 166 -17.72 2.69 -17.44
C GLY A 166 -18.19 4.08 -17.81
N THR A 167 -18.18 4.40 -19.11
CA THR A 167 -18.50 5.73 -19.64
C THR A 167 -19.98 5.94 -19.99
N THR A 168 -20.86 4.98 -19.66
CA THR A 168 -22.27 4.95 -20.12
C THR A 168 -23.31 5.20 -19.03
N GLY A 169 -22.95 5.81 -17.90
CA GLY A 169 -23.90 6.20 -16.84
C GLY A 169 -24.40 5.05 -15.95
N ASN A 170 -24.41 3.81 -16.46
CA ASN A 170 -24.68 2.60 -15.70
C ASN A 170 -23.38 1.86 -15.38
N ASN A 171 -22.68 2.31 -14.34
CA ASN A 171 -21.46 1.66 -13.87
C ASN A 171 -21.78 0.26 -13.33
N LYS A 172 -21.00 -0.74 -13.75
CA LYS A 172 -21.06 -2.09 -13.20
C LYS A 172 -20.67 -2.07 -11.72
N LYS A 173 -21.44 -2.78 -10.90
CA LYS A 173 -21.30 -2.82 -9.44
C LYS A 173 -20.69 -4.15 -9.03
N TYR A 174 -19.57 -4.08 -8.34
CA TYR A 174 -18.88 -5.26 -7.82
C TYR A 174 -18.88 -5.20 -6.29
N PRO A 175 -19.75 -5.95 -5.60
CA PRO A 175 -19.74 -6.02 -4.15
C PRO A 175 -18.45 -6.71 -3.68
N VAL A 176 -17.79 -6.12 -2.70
CA VAL A 176 -16.52 -6.60 -2.16
C VAL A 176 -16.52 -6.52 -0.64
N SER A 177 -15.69 -7.35 -0.01
CA SER A 177 -15.55 -7.42 1.45
C SER A 177 -14.15 -7.05 1.91
N PHE A 178 -14.05 -6.49 3.12
CA PHE A 178 -12.77 -6.24 3.79
C PHE A 178 -12.28 -7.45 4.59
N THR A 179 -13.18 -8.36 4.98
CA THR A 179 -12.89 -9.48 5.88
C THR A 179 -13.05 -10.85 5.22
N GLY A 180 -13.84 -10.97 4.14
CA GLY A 180 -14.09 -12.22 3.40
C GLY A 180 -13.03 -12.62 2.36
N GLY A 181 -13.31 -13.64 1.54
CA GLY A 181 -12.35 -14.23 0.59
C GLY A 181 -11.87 -13.31 -0.55
N HIS A 182 -12.60 -12.25 -0.87
CA HIS A 182 -12.26 -11.24 -1.87
C HIS A 182 -11.83 -9.93 -1.19
N ARG A 183 -10.70 -9.98 -0.48
CA ARG A 183 -10.17 -8.83 0.27
C ARG A 183 -9.69 -7.73 -0.68
N ILE A 184 -10.43 -6.64 -0.72
CA ILE A 184 -9.92 -5.37 -1.26
C ILE A 184 -9.17 -4.57 -0.17
N GLY A 185 -8.20 -3.76 -0.57
CA GLY A 185 -7.43 -2.91 0.35
C GLY A 185 -6.01 -3.40 0.59
N LEU A 186 -5.68 -3.72 1.85
CA LEU A 186 -4.30 -3.93 2.31
C LEU A 186 -3.51 -4.99 1.49
N PRO A 187 -4.07 -6.15 1.10
CA PRO A 187 -3.33 -7.12 0.29
C PRO A 187 -2.96 -6.60 -1.11
N ILE A 188 -3.86 -5.84 -1.76
CA ILE A 188 -3.61 -5.24 -3.08
C ILE A 188 -2.57 -4.13 -2.95
N ALA A 189 -2.72 -3.25 -1.96
CA ALA A 189 -1.77 -2.18 -1.69
C ALA A 189 -0.36 -2.71 -1.35
N ILE A 190 -0.28 -3.79 -0.56
CA ILE A 190 0.99 -4.47 -0.25
C ILE A 190 1.56 -5.11 -1.52
N ARG A 191 0.75 -5.82 -2.32
CA ARG A 191 1.22 -6.39 -3.59
C ARG A 191 1.79 -5.31 -4.50
N ASP A 192 1.07 -4.21 -4.70
CA ASP A 192 1.47 -3.13 -5.60
C ASP A 192 2.71 -2.41 -5.09
N LEU A 193 2.74 -2.09 -3.79
CA LEU A 193 3.92 -1.53 -3.13
C LEU A 193 5.12 -2.46 -3.28
N PHE A 194 4.98 -3.75 -2.98
CA PHE A 194 6.07 -4.72 -3.07
C PHE A 194 6.52 -4.89 -4.52
N THR A 195 5.60 -5.02 -5.46
CA THR A 195 5.92 -5.22 -6.88
C THR A 195 6.67 -4.02 -7.44
N VAL A 196 6.16 -2.81 -7.24
CA VAL A 196 6.82 -1.56 -7.68
C VAL A 196 8.15 -1.38 -6.99
N TYR A 197 8.23 -1.66 -5.68
CA TYR A 197 9.49 -1.60 -4.93
C TYR A 197 10.53 -2.61 -5.46
N LEU A 198 10.09 -3.83 -5.77
CA LEU A 198 10.92 -4.94 -6.22
C LEU A 198 11.45 -4.75 -7.64
N SER A 199 10.55 -4.49 -8.58
CA SER A 199 10.87 -4.47 -10.01
C SER A 199 11.53 -3.17 -10.42
N MET A 200 11.05 -2.03 -9.89
CA MET A 200 11.49 -0.71 -10.34
C MET A 200 12.59 -0.14 -9.45
N ARG A 201 12.41 -0.10 -8.13
CA ARG A 201 13.39 0.59 -7.27
C ARG A 201 14.72 -0.15 -7.18
N ARG A 202 14.74 -1.48 -7.04
CA ARG A 202 16.02 -2.21 -6.92
C ARG A 202 16.87 -2.14 -8.19
N LYS A 203 16.24 -2.20 -9.37
CA LYS A 203 16.93 -2.22 -10.67
C LYS A 203 17.30 -0.83 -11.17
N TYR A 204 16.45 0.16 -10.97
CA TYR A 204 16.60 1.49 -11.56
C TYR A 204 16.95 2.60 -10.55
N VAL A 205 16.79 2.36 -9.24
CA VAL A 205 17.13 3.32 -8.17
C VAL A 205 18.00 2.63 -7.11
N PRO A 206 19.28 2.32 -7.44
CA PRO A 206 20.12 1.47 -6.60
C PRO A 206 20.44 2.12 -5.25
N LYS A 207 20.55 3.45 -5.20
CA LYS A 207 20.88 4.21 -3.99
C LYS A 207 19.61 4.60 -3.25
N LEU A 208 19.51 4.17 -1.98
CA LEU A 208 18.46 4.65 -1.08
C LEU A 208 18.75 6.11 -0.70
N THR A 209 17.84 7.03 -1.02
CA THR A 209 17.86 8.40 -0.53
C THR A 209 16.76 8.60 0.50
N LEU A 210 16.90 9.61 1.35
CA LEU A 210 15.84 10.10 2.24
C LEU A 210 15.25 11.41 1.68
N HIS A 211 15.17 11.49 0.36
CA HIS A 211 14.43 12.53 -0.33
C HIS A 211 12.93 12.25 -0.26
N ARG A 212 12.12 13.30 -0.36
CA ARG A 212 10.65 13.18 -0.35
C ARG A 212 10.13 12.65 -1.68
N SER A 213 9.01 11.92 -1.65
CA SER A 213 8.22 11.58 -2.84
C SER A 213 6.96 12.44 -2.90
N LEU A 214 6.47 12.75 -4.10
CA LEU A 214 5.16 13.35 -4.28
C LEU A 214 4.21 12.31 -4.87
N ASP A 215 3.45 11.64 -4.00
CA ASP A 215 2.48 10.63 -4.41
C ASP A 215 1.08 11.28 -4.50
N VAL A 216 0.68 11.66 -5.72
CA VAL A 216 -0.58 12.37 -5.99
C VAL A 216 -1.73 11.37 -6.02
N THR A 217 -2.61 11.47 -5.02
CA THR A 217 -3.78 10.60 -4.87
C THR A 217 -5.02 11.48 -4.74
N ILE A 218 -5.97 11.30 -5.66
CA ILE A 218 -7.25 12.00 -5.60
C ILE A 218 -8.27 11.10 -4.90
N MET A 219 -8.89 11.63 -3.86
CA MET A 219 -9.94 10.96 -3.10
C MET A 219 -11.29 11.49 -3.56
N ASN A 220 -12.25 10.60 -3.77
CA ASN A 220 -13.63 10.98 -4.12
C ASN A 220 -14.55 10.54 -2.99
N GLU A 221 -15.60 11.32 -2.73
CA GLU A 221 -16.64 10.88 -1.80
C GLU A 221 -17.29 9.60 -2.33
N PRO A 222 -17.41 8.56 -1.49
CA PRO A 222 -18.18 7.40 -1.88
C PRO A 222 -19.66 7.79 -1.94
N ILE A 223 -20.34 7.33 -2.98
CA ILE A 223 -21.80 7.42 -3.04
C ILE A 223 -22.34 6.40 -2.03
N ILE A 224 -23.31 6.77 -1.20
CA ILE A 224 -23.90 5.85 -0.22
C ILE A 224 -25.18 5.25 -0.81
N THR A 225 -25.29 3.92 -0.83
CA THR A 225 -26.53 3.25 -1.26
C THR A 225 -27.66 3.45 -0.24
N LYS A 226 -28.90 3.15 -0.62
CA LYS A 226 -30.06 3.17 0.31
C LYS A 226 -29.86 2.30 1.56
N LYS A 227 -29.02 1.27 1.47
CA LYS A 227 -28.68 0.36 2.58
C LYS A 227 -27.47 0.82 3.40
N GLY A 228 -26.90 1.98 3.10
CA GLY A 228 -25.73 2.52 3.81
C GLY A 228 -24.39 1.95 3.34
N ILE A 229 -24.35 1.16 2.28
CA ILE A 229 -23.10 0.60 1.75
C ILE A 229 -22.43 1.66 0.87
N PRO A 230 -21.17 2.02 1.13
CA PRO A 230 -20.47 2.97 0.27
C PRO A 230 -20.09 2.34 -1.08
N MET A 231 -20.15 3.15 -2.15
CA MET A 231 -19.80 2.75 -3.52
C MET A 231 -18.92 3.78 -4.21
N GLY A 232 -17.96 3.33 -5.03
CA GLY A 232 -17.02 4.21 -5.72
C GLY A 232 -15.87 3.46 -6.39
N GLY A 233 -14.84 4.18 -6.82
CA GLY A 233 -13.63 3.57 -7.37
C GLY A 233 -12.84 2.76 -6.35
N VAL A 234 -11.94 1.89 -6.84
CA VAL A 234 -10.95 1.16 -5.99
C VAL A 234 -9.85 2.12 -5.52
N VAL A 235 -9.42 3.02 -6.41
CA VAL A 235 -8.39 4.02 -6.16
C VAL A 235 -8.95 5.09 -5.22
N GLY A 236 -8.15 5.54 -4.26
CA GLY A 236 -8.54 6.59 -3.31
C GLY A 236 -9.25 6.09 -2.05
N ARG A 237 -9.12 4.81 -1.71
CA ARG A 237 -9.63 4.24 -0.44
C ARG A 237 -8.54 4.07 0.62
N ALA A 238 -7.28 4.00 0.23
CA ALA A 238 -6.15 3.98 1.16
C ALA A 238 -5.92 5.40 1.69
N LYS A 239 -6.43 5.68 2.90
CA LYS A 239 -6.24 6.98 3.58
C LYS A 239 -4.86 7.13 4.22
N PHE A 240 -3.80 6.72 3.52
CA PHE A 240 -2.44 6.95 3.98
C PHE A 240 -1.50 7.18 2.80
N LEU A 241 -0.63 8.17 2.96
CA LEU A 241 0.53 8.34 2.10
C LEU A 241 1.71 7.55 2.66
N LEU A 242 2.62 7.13 1.79
CA LEU A 242 3.80 6.40 2.22
C LEU A 242 4.71 7.29 3.09
N PRO A 243 5.43 6.72 4.07
CA PRO A 243 6.46 7.43 4.80
C PRO A 243 7.48 8.04 3.84
N GLY A 244 7.67 9.36 3.92
CA GLY A 244 8.51 10.11 2.98
C GLY A 244 7.73 10.95 1.96
N SER A 245 6.40 10.89 1.96
CA SER A 245 5.61 11.83 1.14
C SER A 245 5.88 13.29 1.53
N ALA A 246 5.98 14.17 0.52
CA ALA A 246 6.05 15.62 0.65
C ALA A 246 4.70 16.21 1.11
N ALA A 247 3.61 15.62 0.64
CA ALA A 247 2.26 15.99 0.99
C ALA A 247 1.84 15.44 2.37
N PRO A 248 1.18 16.23 3.23
CA PRO A 248 0.60 15.72 4.46
C PRO A 248 -0.64 14.84 4.19
N ASN A 249 -0.93 13.91 5.10
CA ASN A 249 -2.07 13.00 4.98
C ASN A 249 -3.43 13.72 4.94
N CYS A 250 -3.56 14.92 5.50
CA CYS A 250 -4.82 15.68 5.48
C CYS A 250 -5.27 16.06 4.06
N ILE A 251 -4.38 16.06 3.06
CA ILE A 251 -4.78 16.27 1.65
C ILE A 251 -5.72 15.16 1.18
N LEU A 252 -5.63 13.94 1.75
CA LEU A 252 -6.55 12.85 1.44
C LEU A 252 -7.98 13.09 1.96
N GLU A 253 -8.21 14.14 2.74
CA GLU A 253 -9.54 14.56 3.15
C GLU A 253 -10.13 15.62 2.20
N VAL A 254 -9.32 16.13 1.26
CA VAL A 254 -9.76 17.08 0.23
C VAL A 254 -10.38 16.32 -0.93
N LEU A 255 -11.66 16.57 -1.14
CA LEU A 255 -12.51 15.79 -2.04
C LEU A 255 -12.63 16.39 -3.43
N THR A 256 -12.38 17.70 -3.56
CA THR A 256 -12.37 18.33 -4.87
C THR A 256 -11.02 18.05 -5.54
N GLN A 257 -11.08 17.61 -6.79
CA GLN A 257 -9.89 17.27 -7.54
C GLN A 257 -8.95 18.48 -7.68
N ASP A 258 -9.49 19.65 -7.97
CA ASP A 258 -8.68 20.84 -8.27
C ASP A 258 -7.97 21.38 -7.02
N GLU A 259 -8.64 21.41 -5.86
CA GLU A 259 -8.00 21.80 -4.59
C GLU A 259 -6.94 20.78 -4.17
N ALA A 260 -7.22 19.47 -4.34
CA ALA A 260 -6.25 18.43 -4.03
C ALA A 260 -5.00 18.59 -4.91
N LEU A 261 -5.17 18.78 -6.23
CA LEU A 261 -4.06 18.99 -7.17
C LEU A 261 -3.27 20.26 -6.83
N TYR A 262 -3.96 21.36 -6.51
CA TYR A 262 -3.31 22.60 -6.06
C TYR A 262 -2.47 22.37 -4.80
N LEU A 263 -2.99 21.66 -3.81
CA LEU A 263 -2.23 21.36 -2.59
C LEU A 263 -1.03 20.46 -2.88
N TYR A 264 -1.20 19.41 -3.70
CA TYR A 264 -0.06 18.59 -4.12
C TYR A 264 1.00 19.42 -4.84
N ALA A 265 0.61 20.34 -5.72
CA ALA A 265 1.53 21.25 -6.41
C ALA A 265 2.25 22.16 -5.40
N LEU A 266 1.51 22.77 -4.47
CA LEU A 266 2.06 23.63 -3.42
C LEU A 266 3.12 22.92 -2.56
N TYR A 267 2.82 21.71 -2.08
CA TYR A 267 3.78 20.94 -1.27
C TYR A 267 4.93 20.38 -2.11
N GLY A 268 4.65 19.97 -3.36
CA GLY A 268 5.68 19.51 -4.29
C GLY A 268 6.70 20.61 -4.63
N LEU A 269 6.24 21.82 -4.96
CA LEU A 269 7.09 22.95 -5.32
C LEU A 269 7.91 23.49 -4.14
N ARG A 270 7.46 23.26 -2.90
CA ARG A 270 8.25 23.57 -1.68
C ARG A 270 9.43 22.63 -1.48
N GLU A 271 9.41 21.45 -2.09
CA GLU A 271 10.49 20.47 -1.96
C GLU A 271 11.59 20.73 -2.99
N SER A 272 12.76 21.18 -2.50
CA SER A 272 13.95 21.39 -3.34
C SER A 272 14.55 20.10 -3.92
N LYS A 273 14.26 18.95 -3.31
CA LYS A 273 14.81 17.64 -3.68
C LYS A 273 13.72 16.58 -3.62
N LEU A 274 12.86 16.55 -4.64
CA LEU A 274 11.94 15.44 -4.84
C LEU A 274 12.65 14.26 -5.50
N ASN A 275 12.44 13.07 -4.96
CA ASN A 275 12.97 11.83 -5.52
C ASN A 275 12.17 11.39 -6.75
N ASN A 276 10.84 11.51 -6.67
CA ASN A 276 9.90 11.08 -7.69
C ASN A 276 8.54 11.76 -7.50
N ILE A 277 7.83 11.92 -8.60
CA ILE A 277 6.42 12.31 -8.64
C ILE A 277 5.64 11.10 -9.17
N VAL A 278 4.68 10.60 -8.39
CA VAL A 278 3.85 9.44 -8.73
C VAL A 278 2.44 9.91 -8.99
N LEU A 279 1.99 9.67 -10.22
CA LEU A 279 0.66 10.04 -10.73
C LEU A 279 0.02 8.78 -11.28
N GLY A 280 -1.16 8.41 -10.77
CA GLY A 280 -1.79 7.12 -11.08
C GLY A 280 -2.35 7.00 -12.50
N LEU A 281 -2.66 8.13 -13.16
CA LEU A 281 -3.21 8.18 -14.52
C LEU A 281 -2.58 9.33 -15.30
N ALA A 282 -2.38 9.13 -16.60
CA ALA A 282 -1.83 10.16 -17.50
C ALA A 282 -2.70 11.44 -17.53
N THR A 283 -4.02 11.31 -17.41
CA THR A 283 -4.95 12.44 -17.34
C THR A 283 -4.79 13.26 -16.06
N ILE A 284 -4.50 12.60 -14.92
CA ILE A 284 -4.18 13.27 -13.66
C ILE A 284 -2.83 13.97 -13.79
N ALA A 285 -1.85 13.34 -14.45
CA ALA A 285 -0.56 13.97 -14.72
C ALA A 285 -0.71 15.26 -15.53
N LEU A 286 -1.47 15.21 -16.63
CA LEU A 286 -1.74 16.40 -17.45
C LEU A 286 -2.37 17.52 -16.62
N ARG A 287 -3.46 17.23 -15.89
CA ARG A 287 -4.12 18.23 -15.05
C ARG A 287 -3.23 18.77 -13.93
N PHE A 288 -2.40 17.92 -13.33
CA PHE A 288 -1.45 18.33 -12.31
C PHE A 288 -0.45 19.36 -12.86
N PHE A 289 0.12 19.11 -14.03
CA PHE A 289 1.04 20.07 -14.66
C PHE A 289 0.34 21.33 -15.15
N GLN A 290 -0.90 21.23 -15.66
CA GLN A 290 -1.74 22.40 -15.96
C GLN A 290 -2.08 23.24 -14.73
N THR A 291 -2.08 22.64 -13.54
CA THR A 291 -2.31 23.37 -12.28
C THR A 291 -1.05 24.13 -11.84
N ILE A 292 0.13 23.72 -12.32
CA ILE A 292 1.42 24.35 -12.03
C ILE A 292 1.70 25.51 -12.99
N GLU A 293 1.31 25.37 -14.26
CA GLU A 293 1.38 26.42 -15.29
C GLU A 293 0.52 27.65 -14.94
#